data_AF-A0A7R7E4N4-F1
#
_entry.id   AF-A0A7R7E4N4-F1
#
_cell.length_a   1.000
_cell.length_b   1.000
_cell.length_c   1.000
_cell.angle_alpha   90.00
_cell.angle_beta   90.00
_cell.angle_gamma   90.00
#
_symmetry.space_group_name_H-M   'P 1'
#
loop_
_entity.id
_entity.type
_entity.pdbx_description
1 polymer ?
#
loop_
_entity_poly.entity_id
_entity_poly.type
_entity_poly.pdbx_seq_one_letter_code
_entity_poly.pdbx_strand_id
1 'polypeptide(L)'
;MNQVKKADPNNRTVAENRKARFSYEVLDTIETGLVLTGTEVKSLRQGQANIQESYASAEGGEIWLINSYLPEYLQANRFNHEPRRRRKLLVSKREMAKLSQSVEREGMTLVPLKIYFNDRGRAKLLLAIARGKKLHDKRETEKQRDWSREKGRLLKERG
;
A
#
# COMPACT_ATOMS: atom_id res chain seq x y z
N MET A 1 -11.36 26.74 -10.45
CA MET A 1 -10.88 26.03 -11.65
C MET A 1 -10.14 24.76 -11.21
N ASN A 2 -10.86 23.66 -10.94
CA ASN A 2 -10.25 22.37 -10.63
C ASN A 2 -9.96 21.69 -11.97
N GLN A 3 -8.70 21.70 -12.41
CA GLN A 3 -8.32 20.99 -13.62
C GLN A 3 -8.43 19.49 -13.36
N VAL A 4 -9.35 18.82 -14.05
CA VAL A 4 -9.38 17.36 -14.15
C VAL A 4 -8.14 16.95 -14.95
N LYS A 5 -7.07 16.59 -14.25
CA LYS A 5 -5.86 16.04 -14.87
C LYS A 5 -6.25 14.83 -15.73
N LYS A 6 -5.92 14.86 -17.02
CA LYS A 6 -6.05 13.69 -17.92
C LYS A 6 -5.32 12.50 -17.29
N ALA A 7 -5.91 11.31 -17.39
CA ALA A 7 -5.30 10.09 -16.91
C ALA A 7 -3.99 9.84 -17.68
N ASP A 8 -2.86 10.02 -17.01
CA ASP A 8 -1.55 9.70 -17.56
C ASP A 8 -1.44 8.18 -17.67
N PRO A 9 -1.05 7.60 -18.83
CA PRO A 9 -0.90 6.15 -18.98
C PRO A 9 0.09 5.54 -17.97
N ASN A 10 0.95 6.36 -17.38
CA ASN A 10 1.88 5.93 -16.34
C ASN A 10 1.26 5.84 -14.94
N ASN A 11 0.14 6.52 -14.67
CA ASN A 11 -0.47 6.52 -13.35
C ASN A 11 -1.39 5.31 -13.18
N ARG A 12 -0.80 4.20 -12.75
CA ARG A 12 -1.50 2.92 -12.56
C ARG A 12 -1.30 2.40 -11.15
N THR A 13 -2.41 2.04 -10.50
CA THR A 13 -2.38 1.27 -9.26
C THR A 13 -2.05 -0.18 -9.58
N VAL A 14 -1.01 -0.71 -8.93
CA VAL A 14 -0.50 -2.06 -9.17
C VAL A 14 -1.10 -3.04 -8.17
N ALA A 15 -1.03 -2.69 -6.89
CA ALA A 15 -1.53 -3.53 -5.80
C ALA A 15 -2.21 -2.67 -4.73
N GLU A 16 -3.30 -3.18 -4.17
CA GLU A 16 -4.06 -2.53 -3.10
C GLU A 16 -4.27 -3.52 -1.95
N ASN A 17 -3.94 -3.10 -0.73
CA ASN A 17 -4.19 -3.85 0.48
C ASN A 17 -5.61 -3.56 1.03
N ARG A 18 -6.60 -4.23 0.44
CA ARG A 18 -8.00 -4.10 0.89
C ARG A 18 -8.22 -4.61 2.31
N LYS A 19 -7.44 -5.61 2.75
CA LYS A 19 -7.50 -6.18 4.10
C LYS A 19 -7.03 -5.15 5.14
N ALA A 20 -6.04 -4.33 4.82
CA ALA A 20 -5.55 -3.28 5.71
C ALA A 20 -6.63 -2.26 6.07
N ARG A 21 -7.35 -1.73 5.07
CA ARG A 21 -8.44 -0.76 5.28
C ARG A 21 -9.59 -1.30 6.13
N PHE A 22 -9.82 -2.60 6.07
CA PHE A 22 -10.82 -3.26 6.90
C PHE A 22 -10.32 -3.51 8.32
N SER A 23 -9.09 -4.00 8.47
CA SER A 23 -8.56 -4.49 9.75
C SER A 23 -8.03 -3.38 10.66
N TYR A 24 -7.61 -2.27 10.07
CA TYR A 24 -6.97 -1.16 10.77
C TYR A 24 -7.71 0.15 10.55
N GLU A 25 -7.65 1.00 11.55
CA GLU A 25 -8.01 2.41 11.49
C GLU A 25 -6.78 3.18 10.99
N VAL A 26 -6.92 3.88 9.87
CA VAL A 26 -5.83 4.66 9.26
C VAL A 26 -5.86 6.05 9.86
N LEU A 27 -4.78 6.43 10.56
CA LEU A 27 -4.67 7.74 11.21
C LEU A 27 -4.00 8.77 10.30
N ASP A 28 -2.92 8.35 9.65
CA ASP A 28 -2.17 9.20 8.74
C ASP A 28 -1.55 8.36 7.62
N THR A 29 -1.30 9.00 6.48
CA THR A 29 -0.73 8.35 5.30
C THR A 29 0.40 9.16 4.71
N ILE A 30 1.49 8.49 4.34
CA ILE A 30 2.68 9.08 3.76
C ILE A 30 3.03 8.36 2.45
N GLU A 31 3.41 9.13 1.43
CA GLU A 31 3.94 8.56 0.20
C GLU A 31 5.42 8.26 0.37
N THR A 32 5.83 7.02 0.09
CA THR A 32 7.21 6.56 0.21
C THR A 32 7.72 6.03 -1.13
N GLY A 33 9.01 6.20 -1.40
CA GLY A 33 9.67 5.47 -2.50
C GLY A 33 10.05 4.06 -2.07
N LEU A 34 10.20 3.14 -3.03
CA LEU A 34 10.77 1.81 -2.77
C LEU A 34 12.11 1.65 -3.48
N VAL A 35 13.08 1.03 -2.80
CA VAL A 35 14.32 0.58 -3.45
C VAL A 35 14.06 -0.77 -4.11
N LEU A 36 13.87 -0.74 -5.43
CA LEU A 36 13.54 -1.90 -6.26
C LEU A 36 14.68 -2.24 -7.22
N THR A 37 14.80 -3.52 -7.56
CA THR A 37 15.65 -3.98 -8.66
C THR A 37 14.91 -3.85 -9.99
N GLY A 38 15.66 -3.83 -11.10
CA GLY A 38 15.07 -3.70 -12.44
C GLY A 38 14.04 -4.79 -12.75
N THR A 39 14.27 -6.02 -12.30
CA THR A 39 13.36 -7.16 -12.48
C THR A 39 12.05 -6.98 -11.72
N GLU A 40 12.09 -6.46 -10.50
CA GLU A 40 10.87 -6.12 -9.73
C GLU A 40 10.03 -5.04 -10.39
N VAL A 41 10.68 -4.00 -10.96
CA VAL A 41 9.96 -2.95 -11.69
C VAL A 41 9.23 -3.53 -12.89
N LYS A 42 9.78 -4.56 -13.56
CA LYS A 42 9.11 -5.25 -14.67
C LYS A 42 7.91 -6.06 -14.18
N SER A 43 8.03 -6.82 -13.10
CA SER A 43 6.91 -7.56 -12.51
C SER A 43 5.78 -6.62 -12.05
N LEU A 44 6.11 -5.48 -11.43
CA LEU A 44 5.12 -4.47 -11.04
C LEU A 44 4.40 -3.86 -12.25
N ARG A 45 5.12 -3.63 -13.37
CA ARG A 45 4.50 -3.12 -14.60
C ARG A 45 3.55 -4.13 -15.25
N GLN A 46 3.76 -5.42 -15.03
CA GLN A 46 2.81 -6.47 -15.41
C GLN A 46 1.59 -6.54 -14.47
N GLY A 47 1.51 -5.70 -13.44
CA GLY A 47 0.41 -5.70 -12.48
C GLY A 47 0.55 -6.76 -11.40
N GLN A 48 1.73 -7.38 -11.26
CA GLN A 48 1.95 -8.48 -10.32
C GLN A 48 2.63 -7.98 -9.05
N ALA A 49 1.86 -7.90 -7.96
CA ALA A 49 2.38 -7.75 -6.61
C ALA A 49 1.31 -8.09 -5.58
N ASN A 50 1.73 -8.61 -4.43
CA ASN A 50 0.87 -8.82 -3.27
C ASN A 50 1.50 -8.18 -2.03
N ILE A 51 0.72 -7.30 -1.39
CA ILE A 51 1.08 -6.57 -0.17
C ILE A 51 0.14 -6.85 1.00
N GLN A 52 -0.77 -7.81 0.88
CA GLN A 52 -1.82 -8.05 1.88
C GLN A 52 -1.26 -8.44 3.26
N GLU A 53 -0.19 -9.23 3.28
CA GLU A 53 0.48 -9.73 4.49
C GLU A 53 1.75 -8.95 4.83
N SER A 54 2.03 -7.88 4.09
CA SER A 54 3.23 -7.07 4.29
C SER A 54 3.00 -5.99 5.36
N TYR A 55 4.07 -5.66 6.07
CA TYR A 55 4.11 -4.59 7.07
C TYR A 55 5.43 -3.83 6.93
N ALA A 56 5.50 -2.63 7.50
CA ALA A 56 6.75 -1.88 7.56
C ALA A 56 7.29 -1.84 8.99
N SER A 57 8.62 -1.94 9.11
CA SER A 57 9.36 -1.91 10.38
C SER A 57 10.39 -0.80 10.33
N ALA A 58 10.59 -0.12 11.46
CA ALA A 58 11.65 0.88 11.62
C ALA A 58 12.83 0.21 12.33
N GLU A 59 13.92 -0.04 11.60
CA GLU A 59 15.10 -0.77 12.09
C GLU A 59 16.37 0.01 11.72
N GLY A 60 17.25 0.27 12.69
CA GLY A 60 18.55 0.90 12.44
C GLY A 60 18.47 2.32 11.87
N GLY A 61 17.40 3.06 12.14
CA GLY A 61 17.18 4.40 11.58
C GLY A 61 16.70 4.39 10.13
N GLU A 62 16.24 3.25 9.61
CA GLU A 62 15.66 3.11 8.29
C GLU A 62 14.30 2.42 8.36
N ILE A 63 13.49 2.57 7.31
CA ILE A 63 12.19 1.89 7.24
C ILE A 63 12.26 0.80 6.18
N TRP A 64 11.88 -0.41 6.58
CA TRP A 64 11.91 -1.60 5.76
C TRP A 64 10.51 -2.12 5.55
N LEU A 65 10.16 -2.41 4.29
CA LEU A 65 8.97 -3.16 3.93
C LEU A 65 9.30 -4.66 3.95
N ILE A 66 8.57 -5.40 4.78
CA ILE A 66 8.80 -6.83 5.05
C ILE A 66 7.60 -7.62 4.54
N ASN A 67 7.87 -8.85 4.06
CA ASN A 67 6.86 -9.80 3.57
C ASN A 67 5.99 -9.27 2.41
N SER A 68 6.54 -8.35 1.61
CA SER A 68 5.93 -7.97 0.33
C SER A 68 6.31 -9.00 -0.73
N TYR A 69 5.34 -9.51 -1.47
CA TYR A 69 5.56 -10.52 -2.50
C TYR A 69 5.51 -9.88 -3.89
N LEU A 70 6.66 -9.81 -4.56
CA LEU A 70 6.75 -9.47 -5.98
C LEU A 70 7.29 -10.70 -6.69
N PRO A 71 6.59 -11.27 -7.68
CA PRO A 71 7.09 -12.45 -8.36
C PRO A 71 8.30 -12.13 -9.24
N GLU A 72 9.10 -13.16 -9.50
CA GLU A 72 10.22 -13.10 -10.42
C GLU A 72 9.77 -12.73 -11.84
N TYR A 73 10.68 -12.09 -12.58
CA TYR A 73 10.43 -11.75 -13.97
C TYR A 73 10.96 -12.89 -14.83
N LEU A 74 10.07 -13.69 -15.42
CA LEU A 74 10.42 -14.89 -16.17
C LEU A 74 11.51 -14.63 -17.25
N GLN A 75 11.45 -13.47 -17.91
CA GLN A 75 12.40 -13.11 -18.96
C GLN A 75 13.79 -12.70 -18.43
N ALA A 76 13.97 -12.52 -17.12
CA ALA A 76 15.28 -12.25 -16.52
C ALA A 76 16.16 -13.50 -16.35
N ASN A 77 15.57 -14.70 -16.41
CA ASN A 77 16.25 -15.98 -16.23
C ASN A 77 17.16 -16.02 -14.98
N ARG A 78 18.48 -15.81 -15.15
CA ARG A 78 19.49 -15.92 -14.08
C ARG A 78 19.63 -14.66 -13.21
N PHE A 79 19.12 -13.52 -13.65
CA PHE A 79 19.24 -12.23 -12.94
C PHE A 79 18.01 -11.92 -12.07
N ASN A 80 17.32 -12.96 -11.60
CA ASN A 80 16.12 -12.80 -10.79
C ASN A 80 16.42 -12.38 -9.35
N HIS A 81 15.41 -11.82 -8.71
CA HIS A 81 15.45 -11.35 -7.33
C HIS A 81 14.64 -12.31 -6.45
N GLU A 82 14.93 -12.36 -5.16
CA GLU A 82 14.11 -13.11 -4.22
C GLU A 82 12.73 -12.42 -4.04
N PRO A 83 11.60 -13.13 -4.26
CA PRO A 83 10.27 -12.52 -4.27
C PRO A 83 9.86 -11.79 -2.98
N ARG A 84 10.24 -12.34 -1.82
CA ARG A 84 9.87 -11.84 -0.49
C ARG A 84 10.99 -11.08 0.21
N ARG A 85 12.01 -10.63 -0.53
CA ARG A 85 13.12 -9.86 0.06
C ARG A 85 12.61 -8.63 0.81
N ARG A 86 13.33 -8.24 1.86
CA ARG A 86 13.14 -6.94 2.53
C ARG A 86 13.48 -5.80 1.56
N ARG A 87 12.63 -4.77 1.52
CA ARG A 87 12.79 -3.61 0.63
C ARG A 87 12.89 -2.34 1.45
N LYS A 88 13.97 -1.59 1.27
CA LYS A 88 14.15 -0.29 1.92
C LYS A 88 13.16 0.73 1.36
N LEU A 89 12.54 1.49 2.25
CA LEU A 89 11.65 2.60 1.90
C LEU A 89 12.41 3.92 1.96
N LEU A 90 12.13 4.78 0.98
CA LEU A 90 12.69 6.12 0.87
C LEU A 90 11.66 7.12 1.38
N VAL A 91 12.00 7.76 2.50
CA VAL A 91 11.20 8.77 3.21
C VAL A 91 12.07 9.96 3.57
N SER A 92 11.46 11.13 3.69
CA SER A 92 12.16 12.31 4.19
C SER A 92 12.57 12.11 5.66
N LYS A 93 13.70 12.71 6.08
CA LYS A 93 14.19 12.62 7.47
C LYS A 93 13.13 13.04 8.50
N ARG A 94 12.33 14.07 8.17
CA ARG A 94 11.24 14.55 9.04
C ARG A 94 10.10 13.53 9.15
N GLU A 95 9.73 12.91 8.03
CA GLU A 95 8.68 11.89 8.00
C GLU A 95 9.13 10.60 8.71
N MET A 96 10.39 10.23 8.52
CA MET A 96 11.00 9.08 9.19
C MET A 96 10.96 9.24 10.71
N ALA A 97 11.36 10.39 11.25
CA ALA A 97 11.25 10.67 12.69
C ALA A 97 9.80 10.58 13.20
N LYS A 98 8.84 11.10 12.42
CA LYS A 98 7.41 11.00 12.74
C LYS A 98 6.94 9.54 12.77
N LEU A 99 7.35 8.74 11.79
CA LEU A 99 7.00 7.33 11.68
C LEU A 99 7.58 6.52 12.85
N SER A 100 8.87 6.68 13.15
CA SER A 100 9.53 6.02 14.28
C SER A 100 8.86 6.34 15.61
N GLN A 101 8.63 7.62 15.91
CA GLN A 101 7.91 8.03 17.13
C GLN A 101 6.47 7.50 17.17
N SER A 102 5.83 7.31 16.01
CA SER A 102 4.47 6.79 15.96
C SER A 102 4.44 5.28 16.23
N VAL A 103 5.44 4.54 15.75
CA VAL A 103 5.59 3.09 15.98
C VAL A 103 5.94 2.78 17.43
N GLU A 104 6.73 3.63 18.08
CA GLU A 104 7.05 3.49 19.51
C GLU A 104 5.84 3.69 20.42
N ARG A 105 4.79 4.37 19.96
CA ARG A 105 3.54 4.48 20.72
C ARG A 105 2.80 3.15 20.70
N GLU A 106 2.37 2.71 21.87
CA GLU A 106 1.65 1.45 22.04
C GLU A 106 0.43 1.32 21.10
N GLY A 107 0.38 0.20 20.39
CA GLY A 107 -0.76 -0.17 19.54
C GLY A 107 -0.79 0.45 18.14
N MET A 108 0.25 1.17 17.73
CA MET A 108 0.41 1.68 16.36
C MET A 108 1.28 0.75 15.52
N THR A 109 0.98 0.66 14.23
CA THR A 109 1.75 -0.12 13.27
C THR A 109 1.82 0.57 11.92
N LEU A 110 2.83 0.24 11.12
CA LEU A 110 2.99 0.76 9.77
C LEU A 110 2.49 -0.27 8.76
N VAL A 111 1.41 0.09 8.05
CA VAL A 111 0.73 -0.82 7.14
C VAL A 111 0.78 -0.26 5.71
N PRO A 112 1.24 -1.05 4.73
CA PRO A 112 1.20 -0.66 3.32
C PRO A 112 -0.23 -0.70 2.80
N LEU A 113 -0.69 0.40 2.20
CA LEU A 113 -2.05 0.52 1.66
C LEU A 113 -2.12 0.23 0.17
N LYS A 114 -1.23 0.83 -0.63
CA LYS A 114 -1.22 0.63 -2.08
C LYS A 114 0.15 0.87 -2.69
N ILE A 115 0.47 0.11 -3.73
CA ILE A 115 1.60 0.38 -4.62
C ILE A 115 1.03 0.93 -5.94
N TYR A 116 1.57 2.05 -6.39
CA TYR A 116 1.19 2.69 -7.65
C TYR A 116 2.40 3.30 -8.34
N PHE A 117 2.27 3.52 -9.65
CA PHE A 117 3.21 4.35 -10.39
C PHE A 117 2.72 5.79 -10.40
N ASN A 118 3.62 6.74 -10.15
CA ASN A 118 3.28 8.16 -10.27
C ASN A 118 3.37 8.63 -11.74
N ASP A 119 2.99 9.88 -11.99
CA ASP A 119 3.03 10.50 -13.34
C ASP A 119 4.45 10.45 -13.96
N ARG A 120 5.50 10.37 -13.13
CA ARG A 120 6.91 10.23 -13.57
C ARG A 120 7.34 8.77 -13.81
N GLY A 121 6.42 7.81 -13.75
CA GLY A 121 6.69 6.39 -13.96
C GLY A 121 7.49 5.70 -12.86
N ARG A 122 7.59 6.29 -11.66
CA ARG A 122 8.29 5.71 -10.49
C ARG A 122 7.29 4.99 -9.59
N ALA A 123 7.69 3.80 -9.10
CA ALA A 123 6.90 3.06 -8.13
C ALA A 123 6.91 3.78 -6.77
N LYS A 124 5.72 3.97 -6.22
CA LYS A 124 5.46 4.59 -4.92
C LYS A 124 4.61 3.66 -4.07
N LEU A 125 4.89 3.67 -2.78
CA LEU A 125 4.10 2.97 -1.77
C LEU A 125 3.41 4.01 -0.89
N LEU A 126 2.08 3.92 -0.79
CA LEU A 126 1.35 4.63 0.23
C LEU A 126 1.43 3.82 1.53
N LEU A 127 2.12 4.38 2.53
CA LEU A 127 2.28 3.79 3.85
C LEU A 127 1.34 4.49 4.83
N ALA A 128 0.68 3.74 5.69
CA ALA A 128 -0.20 4.28 6.73
C ALA A 128 0.35 4.01 8.13
N ILE A 129 0.22 5.00 9.00
CA ILE A 129 0.22 4.79 10.44
C ILE A 129 -1.19 4.35 10.80
N ALA A 130 -1.31 3.15 11.34
CA ALA A 130 -2.59 2.54 11.58
C ALA A 130 -2.67 1.88 12.96
N ARG A 131 -3.88 1.84 13.51
CA ARG A 131 -4.21 1.15 14.76
C ARG A 131 -5.12 -0.02 14.45
N GLY A 132 -4.95 -1.15 15.14
CA GLY A 132 -5.87 -2.28 14.99
C GLY A 132 -7.30 -1.91 15.39
N LYS A 133 -8.28 -2.13 14.50
CA LYS A 133 -9.69 -1.94 14.85
C LYS A 133 -10.14 -2.97 15.87
N LYS A 134 -10.96 -2.53 16.83
CA LYS A 134 -11.61 -3.45 17.77
C LYS A 134 -12.77 -4.17 17.05
N LEU A 135 -13.27 -5.25 17.66
CA LEU A 135 -14.34 -6.09 17.07
C LEU A 135 -15.62 -5.29 16.74
N HIS A 136 -16.01 -4.33 17.59
CA HIS A 136 -17.18 -3.49 17.34
C HIS A 136 -17.04 -2.64 16.07
N ASP A 137 -15.92 -1.93 15.88
CA ASP A 137 -15.63 -1.14 14.68
C ASP A 137 -15.60 -1.98 13.39
N LYS A 138 -15.14 -3.23 13.47
CA LYS A 138 -15.15 -4.17 12.34
C LYS A 138 -16.58 -4.49 11.90
N ARG A 139 -17.47 -4.78 12.86
CA ARG A 139 -18.90 -5.03 12.59
C ARG A 139 -19.58 -3.82 11.98
N GLU A 140 -19.25 -2.61 12.43
CA GLU A 140 -19.80 -1.39 11.83
C GLU A 140 -19.33 -1.22 10.38
N THR A 141 -18.04 -1.45 10.13
CA THR A 141 -17.47 -1.39 8.77
C THR A 141 -18.13 -2.42 7.84
N GLU A 142 -18.44 -3.63 8.34
CA GLU A 142 -19.19 -4.65 7.59
C GLU A 142 -20.61 -4.18 7.25
N LYS A 143 -21.38 -3.71 8.25
CA LYS A 143 -22.73 -3.20 8.06
C LYS A 143 -22.79 -2.06 7.03
N GLN A 144 -21.88 -1.09 7.13
CA GLN A 144 -21.81 0.02 6.18
C GLN A 144 -21.50 -0.47 4.76
N ARG A 145 -20.63 -1.47 4.62
CA ARG A 145 -20.26 -2.05 3.32
C ARG A 145 -21.43 -2.79 2.69
N ASP A 146 -22.19 -3.55 3.48
CA ASP A 146 -23.35 -4.29 3.00
C ASP A 146 -24.49 -3.33 2.62
N TRP A 147 -24.77 -2.34 3.45
CA TRP A 147 -25.72 -1.28 3.13
C TRP A 147 -25.36 -0.52 1.84
N SER A 148 -24.07 -0.20 1.65
CA SER A 148 -23.60 0.48 0.43
C SER A 148 -23.82 -0.37 -0.83
N ARG A 149 -23.67 -1.70 -0.74
CA ARG A 149 -23.94 -2.62 -1.85
C ARG A 149 -25.43 -2.68 -2.17
N GLU A 150 -26.27 -2.77 -1.15
CA GLU A 150 -27.73 -2.81 -1.30
C GLU A 150 -28.27 -1.51 -1.91
N LYS A 151 -27.83 -0.36 -1.40
CA LYS A 151 -28.13 0.95 -1.99
C LYS A 151 -27.74 1.00 -3.47
N GLY A 152 -26.57 0.49 -3.84
CA GLY A 152 -26.13 0.42 -5.23
C GLY A 152 -27.02 -0.45 -6.12
N ARG A 153 -27.59 -1.54 -5.60
CA ARG A 153 -28.56 -2.38 -6.33
C ARG A 153 -29.89 -1.66 -6.53
N LEU A 154 -30.44 -1.05 -5.47
CA LEU A 154 -31.70 -0.31 -5.53
C LEU A 154 -31.66 0.87 -6.51
N LEU A 155 -30.53 1.59 -6.59
CA LEU A 155 -30.36 2.66 -7.57
C LEU A 155 -30.30 2.15 -9.03
N LYS A 156 -29.79 0.93 -9.24
CA LYS A 156 -29.68 0.32 -10.58
C LYS A 156 -30.99 -0.29 -11.06
N GLU A 157 -31.86 -0.74 -10.15
CA GLU A 157 -33.18 -1.28 -10.49
C GLU A 157 -34.22 -0.19 -10.76
N ARG A 158 -34.00 1.03 -10.25
CA ARG A 158 -34.93 2.17 -10.40
C ARG A 158 -34.52 3.20 -11.47
N GLY A 159 -33.42 2.97 -12.19
CA GLY A 159 -32.94 3.83 -13.28
C GLY A 159 -32.79 3.02 -14.55
#